data_AF-A0A1J5S757-F1
#
_entry.id   AF-A0A1J5S757-F1
#
_cell.length_a   1.000
_cell.length_b   1.000
_cell.length_c   1.000
_cell.angle_alpha   90.00
_cell.angle_beta   90.00
_cell.angle_gamma   90.00
#
_symmetry.space_group_name_H-M   'P 1'
#
loop_
_entity.id
_entity.type
_entity.pdbx_description
1 polymer ?
#
loop_
_entity_poly.entity_id
_entity_poly.type
_entity_poly.pdbx_seq_one_letter_code
_entity_poly.pdbx_strand_id
1 'polypeptide(L)'
;MAVKNKQVDPNKYSKNKDIDPESKRSVLYSVISMGLMLIGIVGIALELFREDGWLKMLLHKIFQSTTNMMAIPVIILVLWLLNRWMTSPNKSEMSKNGDFPMYVMMAIGAYYSYKLVTTGSF
;
A
#
# COMPACT_ATOMS: atom_id res chain seq x y z
N MET A 1 47.46 21.61 -10.11
CA MET A 1 46.08 21.14 -9.84
C MET A 1 45.98 19.71 -10.33
N ALA A 2 45.89 18.72 -9.43
CA ALA A 2 45.86 17.30 -9.81
C ALA A 2 44.41 16.84 -10.03
N VAL A 3 44.10 16.38 -11.24
CA VAL A 3 42.80 15.79 -11.59
C VAL A 3 42.73 14.39 -10.96
N LYS A 4 41.89 14.24 -9.93
CA LYS A 4 41.67 12.96 -9.23
C LYS A 4 40.89 12.01 -10.15
N ASN A 5 41.60 11.09 -10.79
CA ASN A 5 41.02 10.11 -11.70
C ASN A 5 40.11 9.15 -10.90
N LYS A 6 38.81 9.18 -11.15
CA LYS A 6 37.79 8.43 -10.41
C LYS A 6 37.81 6.99 -10.95
N GLN A 7 38.62 6.12 -10.36
CA GLN A 7 38.61 4.68 -10.69
C GLN A 7 37.19 4.15 -10.46
N VAL A 8 36.51 3.80 -11.54
CA VAL A 8 35.21 3.15 -11.51
C VAL A 8 35.48 1.69 -11.14
N ASP A 9 35.02 1.29 -9.94
CA ASP A 9 35.16 -0.08 -9.48
C ASP A 9 34.50 -1.04 -10.50
N PRO A 10 35.25 -1.97 -11.11
CA PRO A 10 34.74 -2.82 -12.19
C PRO A 10 33.64 -3.79 -11.71
N ASN A 11 33.53 -4.03 -10.40
CA ASN A 11 32.54 -4.92 -9.82
C ASN A 11 31.26 -4.20 -9.39
N LYS A 12 31.19 -2.87 -9.56
CA LYS A 12 30.06 -2.04 -9.12
C LYS A 12 28.70 -2.45 -9.73
N TYR A 13 28.70 -3.11 -10.88
CA TYR A 13 27.50 -3.58 -11.58
C TYR A 13 27.44 -5.10 -11.77
N SER A 14 28.40 -5.85 -11.20
CA SER A 14 28.46 -7.31 -11.29
C SER A 14 27.24 -7.99 -10.67
N LYS A 15 26.66 -7.38 -9.62
CA LYS A 15 25.50 -7.88 -8.88
C LYS A 15 24.18 -7.80 -9.67
N ASN A 16 24.13 -6.97 -10.72
CA ASN A 16 22.94 -6.78 -11.56
C ASN A 16 23.05 -7.53 -12.90
N LYS A 17 24.12 -8.29 -13.11
CA LYS A 17 24.41 -8.97 -14.39
C LYS A 17 23.41 -10.09 -14.69
N ASP A 18 22.84 -10.70 -13.65
CA ASP A 18 21.87 -11.79 -13.74
C ASP A 18 20.43 -11.35 -13.43
N ILE A 19 20.19 -10.05 -13.22
CA ILE A 19 18.83 -9.52 -13.09
C ILE A 19 18.31 -9.34 -14.52
N ASP A 20 17.62 -10.37 -15.02
CA ASP A 20 16.86 -10.27 -16.27
C ASP A 20 15.52 -9.57 -15.97
N PRO A 21 15.39 -8.27 -16.31
CA PRO A 21 14.20 -7.49 -15.98
C PRO A 21 12.96 -7.97 -16.76
N GLU A 22 13.13 -8.80 -17.80
CA GLU A 22 12.08 -9.26 -18.70
C GLU A 22 11.68 -10.72 -18.50
N SER A 23 11.84 -11.25 -17.28
CA SER A 23 11.28 -12.57 -16.98
C SER A 23 9.74 -12.53 -17.15
N LYS A 24 9.22 -13.24 -18.16
CA LYS A 24 7.77 -13.35 -18.46
C LYS A 24 6.92 -13.69 -17.22
N ARG A 25 7.50 -14.41 -16.26
CA ARG A 25 6.87 -14.74 -14.98
C ARG A 25 6.73 -13.51 -14.07
N SER A 26 7.76 -12.66 -14.01
CA SER A 26 7.74 -11.40 -13.24
C SER A 26 6.65 -10.45 -13.76
N VAL A 27 6.52 -10.34 -15.08
CA VAL A 27 5.46 -9.53 -15.70
C VAL A 27 4.08 -10.08 -15.35
N LEU A 28 3.88 -11.40 -15.41
CA LEU A 28 2.62 -12.04 -15.04
C LEU A 28 2.24 -11.78 -13.57
N TYR A 29 3.19 -11.94 -12.63
CA TYR A 29 2.96 -11.62 -11.22
C TYR A 29 2.62 -10.14 -11.03
N SER A 30 3.28 -9.24 -11.75
CA SER A 30 3.03 -7.80 -11.66
C SER A 30 1.61 -7.45 -12.12
N VAL A 31 1.13 -8.06 -13.22
CA VAL A 31 -0.24 -7.87 -13.73
C VAL A 31 -1.28 -8.39 -12.74
N ILE A 32 -1.06 -9.57 -12.17
CA ILE A 32 -1.97 -10.16 -11.16
C ILE A 32 -2.02 -9.28 -9.90
N SER A 33 -0.86 -8.85 -9.40
CA SER A 33 -0.78 -7.96 -8.23
C SER A 33 -1.49 -6.63 -8.48
N MET A 34 -1.30 -6.03 -9.66
CA MET A 34 -1.99 -4.80 -10.04
C MET A 34 -3.50 -5.00 -10.12
N GLY A 35 -3.96 -6.09 -10.72
CA GLY A 35 -5.39 -6.43 -10.77
C GLY A 35 -6.01 -6.61 -9.38
N LEU A 36 -5.34 -7.35 -8.50
CA LEU A 36 -5.75 -7.54 -7.10
C LEU A 36 -5.83 -6.22 -6.34
N MET A 37 -4.84 -5.34 -6.50
CA MET A 37 -4.87 -4.02 -5.86
C MET A 37 -6.06 -3.18 -6.33
N LEU A 38 -6.35 -3.17 -7.63
CA LEU A 38 -7.50 -2.44 -8.16
C LEU A 38 -8.82 -2.97 -7.59
N ILE A 39 -8.98 -4.30 -7.52
CA ILE A 39 -10.15 -4.92 -6.92
C ILE A 39 -10.25 -4.59 -5.43
N GLY A 40 -9.13 -4.59 -4.70
CA GLY A 40 -9.07 -4.21 -3.30
C GLY A 40 -9.51 -2.77 -3.07
N ILE A 41 -9.02 -1.83 -3.86
CA ILE A 41 -9.40 -0.42 -3.78
C ILE A 41 -10.90 -0.25 -4.07
N VAL A 42 -11.42 -0.90 -5.12
CA VAL A 42 -12.85 -0.82 -5.48
C VAL A 42 -13.72 -1.44 -4.40
N GLY A 43 -13.36 -2.62 -3.89
CA GLY A 43 -14.11 -3.29 -2.82
C GLY A 43 -14.16 -2.47 -1.53
N ILE A 44 -13.03 -1.89 -1.12
CA ILE A 44 -12.98 -0.96 0.03
C ILE A 44 -13.85 0.26 -0.24
N ALA A 45 -13.74 0.86 -1.43
CA ALA A 45 -14.52 2.05 -1.78
C ALA A 45 -16.02 1.76 -1.69
N LEU A 46 -16.49 0.66 -2.27
CA LEU A 46 -17.91 0.28 -2.21
C LEU A 46 -18.38 0.05 -0.77
N GLU A 47 -17.60 -0.65 0.07
CA GLU A 47 -17.97 -0.89 1.47
C GLU A 47 -17.92 0.38 2.33
N LEU A 48 -17.00 1.32 2.04
CA LEU A 48 -16.91 2.59 2.75
C LEU A 48 -18.04 3.56 2.36
N PHE A 49 -18.42 3.61 1.08
CA PHE A 49 -19.36 4.60 0.53
C PHE A 49 -20.81 4.09 0.39
N ARG A 50 -21.10 2.82 0.68
CA ARG A 50 -22.49 2.32 0.70
C ARG A 50 -23.34 3.07 1.73
N GLU A 51 -24.66 3.00 1.58
CA GLU A 51 -25.63 3.75 2.40
C GLU A 51 -25.49 3.49 3.92
N ASP A 52 -25.11 2.27 4.30
CA ASP A 52 -24.76 1.82 5.67
C ASP A 52 -23.25 1.56 5.84
N GLY A 53 -22.43 2.19 5.00
CA GLY A 53 -20.99 1.98 4.96
C GLY A 53 -20.29 2.38 6.26
N TRP A 54 -19.13 1.75 6.49
CA TRP A 54 -18.37 1.94 7.73
C TRP A 54 -17.93 3.39 7.94
N LEU A 55 -17.67 4.14 6.86
CA LEU A 55 -17.27 5.54 6.95
C LEU A 55 -18.37 6.39 7.57
N LYS A 56 -19.60 6.27 7.06
CA LYS A 56 -20.76 7.03 7.55
C LYS A 56 -21.07 6.67 9.00
N MET A 57 -20.99 5.38 9.34
CA MET A 57 -21.18 4.91 10.72
C MET A 57 -20.13 5.48 11.68
N LEU A 58 -18.85 5.44 11.31
CA LEU A 58 -17.75 5.99 12.12
C LEU A 58 -17.89 7.51 12.28
N LEU A 59 -18.20 8.22 11.19
CA LEU A 59 -18.39 9.66 11.22
C LEU A 59 -19.58 10.03 12.12
N HIS A 60 -20.71 9.35 11.96
CA HIS A 60 -21.89 9.55 12.81
C HIS A 60 -21.55 9.32 14.29
N LYS A 61 -20.81 8.26 14.61
CA LYS A 61 -20.38 7.95 15.99
C LYS A 61 -19.49 9.04 16.60
N ILE A 62 -18.61 9.64 15.81
CA ILE A 62 -17.73 10.74 16.26
C ILE A 62 -18.56 12.00 16.57
N PHE A 63 -19.56 12.30 15.74
CA PHE A 63 -20.41 13.49 15.89
C PHE A 63 -21.62 13.31 16.83
N GLN A 64 -21.95 12.08 17.24
CA GLN A 64 -23.08 11.79 18.12
C GLN A 64 -22.96 12.36 19.54
N SER A 65 -21.75 12.58 20.06
CA SER A 65 -21.54 13.02 21.44
C SER A 65 -20.31 13.91 21.60
N THR A 66 -20.40 14.91 22.47
CA THR A 66 -19.29 15.82 22.83
C THR A 66 -18.08 15.05 23.38
N THR A 67 -18.29 13.94 24.07
CA THR A 67 -17.20 13.07 24.55
C THR A 67 -16.47 12.38 23.39
N ASN A 68 -17.18 12.00 22.33
CA ASN A 68 -16.57 11.38 21.15
C ASN A 68 -15.84 12.42 20.29
N MET A 69 -16.22 13.70 20.34
CA MET A 69 -15.46 14.79 19.70
C MET A 69 -14.07 14.95 20.31
N MET A 70 -13.85 14.61 21.60
CA MET A 70 -12.50 14.56 22.18
C MET A 70 -11.62 13.46 21.60
N ALA A 71 -12.17 12.51 20.83
CA ALA A 71 -11.38 11.54 20.07
C ALA A 71 -10.78 12.13 18.79
N ILE A 72 -11.25 13.29 18.31
CA ILE A 72 -10.76 13.91 17.06
C ILE A 72 -9.23 14.13 17.10
N PRO A 73 -8.61 14.70 18.15
CA PRO A 73 -7.16 14.80 18.27
C PRO A 73 -6.44 13.45 18.19
N VAL A 74 -7.03 12.41 18.80
CA VAL A 74 -6.49 11.05 18.76
C VAL A 74 -6.53 10.49 17.34
N ILE A 75 -7.64 10.68 16.62
CA ILE A 75 -7.79 10.26 15.22
C ILE A 75 -6.77 10.97 14.32
N ILE A 76 -6.58 12.29 14.52
CA ILE A 76 -5.57 13.07 13.77
C ILE A 76 -4.15 12.52 14.05
N LEU A 77 -3.83 12.19 15.30
CA LEU A 77 -2.54 11.61 15.68
C LEU A 77 -2.33 10.25 15.01
N VAL A 78 -3.36 9.39 15.00
CA VAL A 78 -3.31 8.09 14.31
C VAL A 78 -3.12 8.28 12.80
N LEU A 79 -3.88 9.17 12.16
CA LEU A 79 -3.75 9.46 10.73
C LEU A 79 -2.36 10.01 10.39
N TRP A 80 -1.82 10.88 11.25
CA TRP A 80 -0.47 11.40 11.11
C TRP A 80 0.58 10.30 11.22
N LEU A 81 0.44 9.40 12.20
CA LEU A 81 1.34 8.26 12.39
C LEU A 81 1.29 7.31 11.20
N LEU A 82 0.09 6.99 10.70
CA LEU A 82 -0.11 6.16 9.51
C LEU A 82 0.50 6.81 8.26
N ASN A 83 0.27 8.10 8.05
CA ASN A 83 0.88 8.84 6.94
C ASN A 83 2.42 8.84 7.06
N ARG A 84 2.95 9.04 8.28
CA ARG A 84 4.39 9.00 8.54
C ARG A 84 5.00 7.63 8.27
N TRP A 85 4.28 6.55 8.60
CA TRP A 85 4.70 5.18 8.32
C TRP A 85 4.70 4.89 6.82
N MET A 86 3.66 5.33 6.10
CA MET A 86 3.55 5.13 4.64
C MET A 86 4.55 5.99 3.85
N THR A 87 4.84 7.20 4.33
CA THR A 87 5.66 8.21 3.62
C THR A 87 7.13 8.22 4.07
N SER A 88 7.56 7.29 4.94
CA SER A 88 8.96 7.28 5.39
C SER A 88 9.92 7.16 4.21
N PRO A 89 10.80 8.16 3.97
CA PRO A 89 11.58 8.26 2.75
C PRO A 89 12.65 7.18 2.74
N ASN A 90 12.43 6.19 1.86
CA ASN A 90 13.32 5.08 1.64
C ASN A 90 14.57 5.56 0.88
N LYS A 91 15.51 6.19 1.59
CA LYS A 91 16.85 6.41 1.06
C LYS A 91 17.56 5.05 0.98
N SER A 92 17.59 4.55 -0.25
CA SER A 92 18.60 3.65 -0.83
C SER A 92 18.66 2.16 -0.48
N GLU A 93 17.87 1.61 0.44
CA GLU A 93 17.80 0.14 0.56
C GLU A 93 16.34 -0.29 0.79
N MET A 94 15.84 -1.20 -0.05
CA MET A 94 14.53 -1.86 0.12
C MET A 94 14.47 -2.53 1.49
N SER A 95 14.09 -1.76 2.51
CA SER A 95 13.74 -2.30 3.81
C SER A 95 12.38 -2.98 3.67
N LYS A 96 12.31 -4.21 4.16
CA LYS A 96 11.16 -5.14 4.15
C LYS A 96 9.84 -4.54 4.69
N ASN A 97 9.90 -3.36 5.31
CA ASN A 97 8.75 -2.64 5.85
C ASN A 97 8.04 -1.74 4.81
N GLY A 98 8.69 -1.39 3.70
CA GLY A 98 8.09 -0.54 2.66
C GLY A 98 6.96 -1.22 1.86
N ASP A 99 6.98 -2.55 1.81
CA ASP A 99 6.00 -3.34 1.04
C ASP A 99 4.74 -3.68 1.85
N PHE A 100 4.69 -3.32 3.14
CA PHE A 100 3.57 -3.65 4.03
C PHE A 100 2.21 -3.13 3.51
N PRO A 101 2.07 -1.84 3.09
CA PRO A 101 0.81 -1.35 2.53
C PRO A 101 0.37 -2.12 1.28
N MET A 102 1.33 -2.51 0.43
CA MET A 102 1.07 -3.27 -0.79
C MET A 102 0.53 -4.66 -0.47
N TYR A 103 1.15 -5.39 0.46
CA TYR A 103 0.65 -6.72 0.87
C TYR A 103 -0.73 -6.65 1.54
N VAL A 104 -0.97 -5.63 2.36
CA VAL A 104 -2.30 -5.41 2.97
C VAL A 104 -3.36 -5.18 1.89
N MET A 105 -3.08 -4.31 0.91
CA MET A 105 -4.01 -4.06 -0.20
C MET A 105 -4.24 -5.30 -1.07
N MET A 106 -3.21 -6.10 -1.34
CA MET A 106 -3.38 -7.37 -2.05
C MET A 106 -4.22 -8.38 -1.26
N ALA A 107 -4.05 -8.48 0.06
CA ALA A 107 -4.86 -9.36 0.90
C ALA A 107 -6.34 -8.95 0.90
N ILE A 108 -6.60 -7.64 0.97
CA ILE A 108 -7.96 -7.09 0.87
C ILE A 108 -8.55 -7.35 -0.52
N GLY A 109 -7.76 -7.13 -1.57
CA GLY A 109 -8.14 -7.46 -2.95
C GLY A 109 -8.52 -8.93 -3.12
N ALA A 110 -7.69 -9.84 -2.59
CA ALA A 110 -7.96 -11.28 -2.65
C ALA A 110 -9.24 -11.67 -1.90
N TYR A 111 -9.49 -11.06 -0.73
CA TYR A 111 -10.74 -11.26 0.02
C TYR A 111 -11.97 -10.82 -0.79
N TYR A 112 -11.94 -9.63 -1.40
CA TYR A 112 -13.05 -9.15 -2.21
C TYR A 112 -13.21 -9.94 -3.52
N SER A 113 -12.11 -10.37 -4.16
CA SER A 113 -12.18 -11.29 -5.31
C SER A 113 -12.85 -12.61 -4.93
N TYR A 114 -12.48 -13.18 -3.78
CA TYR A 114 -13.11 -14.40 -3.27
C TYR A 114 -14.60 -14.19 -2.98
N LYS A 115 -14.94 -13.13 -2.22
CA LYS A 115 -16.33 -12.76 -1.91
C LYS A 115 -17.17 -12.54 -3.18
N LEU A 116 -16.60 -11.91 -4.19
CA LEU A 116 -17.28 -11.69 -5.46
C LEU A 116 -17.57 -13.00 -6.18
N VAL A 117 -16.61 -13.93 -6.21
CA VAL A 117 -16.79 -15.22 -6.86
C VAL A 117 -17.78 -16.12 -6.10
N THR A 118 -17.75 -16.10 -4.76
CA THR A 118 -18.61 -16.97 -3.95
C THR A 118 -20.02 -16.43 -3.76
N THR A 119 -20.16 -15.10 -3.65
CA THR A 119 -21.40 -14.44 -3.21
C THR A 119 -22.01 -13.60 -4.33
N GLY A 120 -21.29 -13.38 -5.43
CA GLY A 120 -21.77 -12.59 -6.59
C GLY A 120 -21.97 -11.10 -6.31
N SER A 121 -21.53 -10.63 -5.14
CA SER A 121 -21.84 -9.30 -4.62
C SER A 121 -20.61 -8.67 -3.97
N PHE A 122 -20.46 -7.36 -4.21
CA PHE A 122 -19.48 -6.51 -3.54
C PHE A 122 -20.00 -6.03 -2.18
#